data_AF-A0AA86TVJ4-F1
#
_entry.id   AF-A0AA86TVJ4-F1
#
_cell.length_a   1.000
_cell.length_b   1.000
_cell.length_c   1.000
_cell.angle_alpha   90.00
_cell.angle_beta   90.00
_cell.angle_gamma   90.00
#
_symmetry.space_group_name_H-M   'P 1'
#
loop_
_entity.id
_entity.type
_entity.pdbx_description
1 polymer ?
#
loop_
_entity_poly.entity_id
_entity_poly.type
_entity_poly.pdbx_seq_one_letter_code
_entity_poly.pdbx_strand_id
1 'polypeptide(L)'
;MSLEIQGVRFEPIKGFIRYFVSEQGFVFDSKTQQQCKMYYSQANPPYVLLKEDRKPFYIGTKYFNFPSSTITKPIVVVEAFIDNPDNCKFVIYIYIDGDKQNNDVKNLMWVKDPKQRSRQLKAQQPKSQMVPIKFKQSCDNTSNTDIQNQIQ
;
A
#
# COMPACT_ATOMS: atom_id res chain seq x y z
N MET A 1 13.44 -4.65 -14.36
CA MET A 1 13.07 -4.65 -15.79
C MET A 1 11.85 -3.76 -15.90
N SER A 2 12.02 -2.57 -16.46
CA SER A 2 10.95 -1.58 -16.63
C SER A 2 10.27 -1.82 -17.97
N LEU A 3 8.99 -1.46 -18.06
CA LEU A 3 8.19 -1.60 -19.28
C LEU A 3 7.80 -0.22 -19.78
N GLU A 4 7.82 -0.01 -21.10
CA GLU A 4 7.36 1.24 -21.71
C GLU A 4 6.22 0.94 -22.67
N ILE A 5 5.09 1.61 -22.48
CA ILE A 5 3.88 1.46 -23.30
C ILE A 5 3.41 2.85 -23.67
N GLN A 6 3.31 3.14 -24.98
CA GLN A 6 2.84 4.43 -25.49
C GLN A 6 3.61 5.65 -24.92
N GLY A 7 4.90 5.49 -24.63
CA GLY A 7 5.75 6.54 -24.04
C GLY A 7 5.56 6.73 -22.53
N VAL A 8 4.79 5.86 -21.87
CA VAL A 8 4.62 5.86 -20.41
C VAL A 8 5.48 4.75 -19.82
N ARG A 9 6.30 5.12 -18.83
CA ARG A 9 7.12 4.19 -18.06
C ARG A 9 6.28 3.48 -17.00
N PHE A 10 6.49 2.17 -16.91
CA PHE A 10 5.89 1.28 -15.94
C PHE A 10 6.96 0.47 -15.21
N GLU A 11 6.79 0.33 -13.89
CA GLU A 11 7.67 -0.42 -13.01
C GLU A 11 6.96 -1.65 -12.44
N PRO A 12 7.66 -2.78 -12.21
CA PRO A 12 7.03 -3.99 -11.72
C PRO A 12 6.53 -3.82 -10.27
N ILE A 13 5.34 -4.34 -9.99
CA ILE A 13 4.79 -4.34 -8.63
C ILE A 13 5.40 -5.50 -7.84
N LYS A 14 6.02 -5.19 -6.70
CA LYS A 14 6.69 -6.18 -5.85
C LYS A 14 5.72 -7.26 -5.39
N GLY A 15 6.10 -8.53 -5.55
CA GLY A 15 5.27 -9.69 -5.22
C GLY A 15 4.23 -10.06 -6.29
N PHE A 16 4.07 -9.24 -7.34
CA PHE A 16 3.08 -9.41 -8.38
C PHE A 16 3.74 -9.33 -9.77
N ILE A 17 4.44 -10.40 -10.15
CA ILE A 17 5.33 -10.46 -11.34
C ILE A 17 4.71 -10.04 -12.68
N ARG A 18 3.39 -10.10 -12.79
CA ARG A 18 2.61 -9.80 -14.00
C ARG A 18 2.13 -8.35 -14.07
N TYR A 19 2.17 -7.64 -12.97
CA TYR A 19 1.58 -6.31 -12.89
C TYR A 19 2.66 -5.25 -12.81
N PHE A 20 2.40 -4.15 -13.50
CA PHE A 20 3.28 -3.01 -13.56
C PHE A 20 2.49 -1.75 -13.23
N VAL A 21 3.15 -0.74 -12.67
CA VAL A 21 2.55 0.53 -12.27
C VAL A 21 3.27 1.70 -12.92
N SER A 22 2.53 2.70 -13.41
CA SER A 22 3.10 3.94 -13.94
C SER A 22 3.27 5.02 -12.86
N GLU A 23 3.99 6.10 -13.17
CA GLU A 23 4.17 7.25 -12.27
C GLU A 23 2.84 7.96 -11.92
N GLN A 24 1.87 7.90 -12.82
CA GLN A 24 0.51 8.41 -12.63
C GLN A 24 -0.38 7.38 -11.88
N GLY A 25 0.19 6.20 -11.59
CA GLY A 25 -0.40 5.06 -10.89
C GLY A 25 -1.39 4.22 -11.69
N PHE A 26 -1.32 4.26 -13.02
CA PHE A 26 -2.04 3.28 -13.83
C PHE A 26 -1.40 1.91 -13.62
N VAL A 27 -2.24 0.88 -13.45
CA VAL A 27 -1.74 -0.49 -13.28
C VAL A 27 -2.01 -1.28 -14.55
N PHE A 28 -0.97 -1.87 -15.11
CA PHE A 28 -1.01 -2.65 -16.33
C PHE A 28 -0.82 -4.13 -16.02
N ASP A 29 -1.64 -4.96 -16.66
CA ASP A 29 -1.59 -6.41 -16.58
C ASP A 29 -0.91 -6.96 -17.84
N SER A 30 0.31 -7.49 -17.70
CA SER A 30 1.10 -7.96 -18.85
C SER A 30 0.54 -9.20 -19.53
N LYS A 31 -0.31 -9.98 -18.85
CA LYS A 31 -0.92 -11.19 -19.42
C LYS A 31 -2.13 -10.84 -20.28
N THR A 32 -2.99 -9.94 -19.82
CA THR A 32 -4.17 -9.51 -20.59
C THR A 32 -3.85 -8.34 -21.51
N GLN A 33 -2.67 -7.73 -21.37
CA GLN A 33 -2.23 -6.52 -22.07
C GLN A 33 -3.22 -5.36 -21.92
N GLN A 34 -3.80 -5.23 -20.73
CA GLN A 34 -4.83 -4.24 -20.44
C GLN A 34 -4.53 -3.53 -19.13
N GLN A 35 -5.00 -2.29 -19.04
CA GLN A 35 -5.01 -1.57 -17.78
C GLN A 35 -6.03 -2.21 -16.82
N CYS A 36 -5.64 -2.42 -15.57
CA CYS A 36 -6.52 -2.93 -14.54
C CYS A 36 -7.63 -1.94 -14.20
N LYS A 37 -8.82 -2.48 -13.91
CA LYS A 37 -9.94 -1.67 -13.40
C LYS A 37 -9.63 -1.13 -12.01
N MET A 38 -9.75 0.18 -11.87
CA MET A 38 -9.64 0.87 -10.58
C MET A 38 -10.99 0.96 -9.87
N TYR A 39 -10.92 0.91 -8.54
CA TYR A 39 -12.05 1.11 -7.64
C TYR A 39 -11.84 2.39 -6.84
N TYR A 40 -12.85 3.25 -6.83
CA TYR A 40 -12.82 4.58 -6.23
C TYR A 40 -13.80 4.66 -5.06
N SER A 41 -13.45 5.48 -4.08
CA SER A 41 -14.30 5.80 -2.93
C SER A 41 -13.98 7.24 -2.50
N GLN A 42 -14.96 7.95 -1.94
CA GLN A 42 -14.73 9.31 -1.42
C GLN A 42 -13.85 9.30 -0.16
N ALA A 43 -13.98 8.27 0.69
CA ALA A 43 -13.28 8.20 1.97
C ALA A 43 -11.87 7.60 1.85
N ASN A 44 -11.70 6.68 0.89
CA ASN A 44 -10.51 5.84 0.77
C ASN A 44 -9.74 6.15 -0.52
N PRO A 45 -8.40 6.05 -0.49
CA PRO A 45 -7.59 6.03 -1.70
C PRO A 45 -8.09 4.98 -2.70
N PRO A 46 -7.97 5.24 -4.01
CA PRO A 46 -8.34 4.25 -5.00
C PRO A 46 -7.42 3.02 -4.93
N TYR A 47 -7.98 1.88 -5.28
CA TYR A 47 -7.31 0.59 -5.22
C TYR A 47 -7.58 -0.27 -6.45
N VAL A 48 -6.75 -1.29 -6.63
CA VAL A 48 -6.89 -2.31 -7.69
C VAL A 48 -6.88 -3.70 -7.06
N LEU A 49 -7.51 -4.65 -7.74
CA LEU A 49 -7.47 -6.06 -7.38
C LEU A 49 -6.43 -6.75 -8.25
N LEU A 50 -5.38 -7.28 -7.61
CA LEU A 50 -4.35 -8.06 -8.28
C LEU A 50 -4.57 -9.54 -8.00
N LYS A 51 -4.51 -10.35 -9.05
CA LYS A 51 -4.56 -11.81 -8.91
C LYS A 51 -3.14 -12.32 -8.78
N GLU A 52 -2.86 -13.13 -7.77
CA GLU A 52 -1.61 -13.89 -7.75
C GLU A 52 -1.59 -14.87 -8.92
N ASP A 53 -0.44 -14.98 -9.61
CA ASP A 53 -0.24 -15.98 -10.65
C ASP A 53 0.14 -17.34 -10.04
N ARG A 54 -0.68 -17.82 -9.11
CA ARG A 54 -0.59 -19.18 -8.58
C ARG A 54 -1.70 -20.02 -9.20
N LYS A 55 -1.32 -21.20 -9.74
CA LYS A 55 -2.30 -22.14 -10.28
C LYS A 55 -3.17 -22.63 -9.14
N PRO A 56 -4.51 -22.56 -9.25
CA PRO A 56 -5.40 -23.13 -8.23
C PRO A 56 -5.03 -24.60 -8.00
N PHE A 57 -5.21 -25.06 -6.78
CA PHE A 57 -4.85 -26.42 -6.40
C PHE A 57 -5.99 -27.12 -5.66
N TYR A 58 -5.95 -28.44 -5.68
CA TYR A 58 -6.91 -29.29 -5.00
C TYR A 58 -6.34 -29.83 -3.70
N ILE A 59 -7.17 -29.89 -2.66
CA ILE A 59 -6.92 -30.72 -1.47
C ILE A 59 -8.07 -31.71 -1.37
N GLY A 60 -7.80 -32.98 -1.71
CA GLY A 60 -8.84 -33.99 -1.89
C GLY A 60 -9.81 -33.58 -3.01
N THR A 61 -11.10 -33.45 -2.69
CA THR A 61 -12.15 -33.00 -3.62
C THR A 61 -12.41 -31.48 -3.59
N LYS A 62 -11.72 -30.73 -2.73
CA LYS A 62 -11.93 -29.28 -2.60
C LYS A 62 -11.00 -28.50 -3.53
N TYR A 63 -11.59 -27.56 -4.28
CA TYR A 63 -10.91 -26.61 -5.14
C TYR A 63 -10.58 -25.32 -4.39
N PHE A 64 -9.30 -24.93 -4.38
CA PHE A 64 -8.84 -23.68 -3.77
C PHE A 64 -8.33 -22.73 -4.86
N ASN A 65 -9.04 -21.61 -5.02
CA ASN A 65 -8.55 -20.49 -5.82
C ASN A 65 -7.73 -19.54 -4.94
N PHE A 66 -6.73 -18.90 -5.51
CA PHE A 66 -5.98 -17.88 -4.78
C PHE A 66 -6.80 -16.59 -4.75
N PRO A 67 -6.98 -15.98 -3.56
CA PRO A 67 -7.74 -14.75 -3.45
C PRO A 67 -7.03 -13.63 -4.24
N SER A 68 -7.82 -12.72 -4.79
CA SER A 68 -7.26 -11.47 -5.30
C SER A 68 -6.83 -10.61 -4.12
N SER A 69 -5.61 -10.09 -4.16
CA SER A 69 -5.13 -9.14 -3.17
C SER A 69 -5.60 -7.74 -3.55
N THR A 70 -6.10 -6.99 -2.56
CA THR A 70 -6.34 -5.56 -2.72
C THR A 70 -5.03 -4.83 -2.48
N ILE A 71 -4.66 -3.95 -3.41
CA ILE A 71 -3.54 -3.03 -3.21
C ILE A 71 -3.96 -1.62 -3.57
N THR A 72 -3.52 -0.65 -2.77
CA THR A 72 -3.85 0.76 -2.99
C THR A 72 -2.87 1.40 -3.97
N LYS A 73 -3.38 2.29 -4.82
CA LYS A 73 -2.59 2.97 -5.86
C LYS A 73 -1.39 3.75 -5.31
N PRO A 74 -1.49 4.51 -4.21
CA PRO A 74 -0.33 5.22 -3.69
C PRO A 74 0.80 4.30 -3.26
N ILE A 75 0.48 3.16 -2.62
CA ILE A 75 1.50 2.25 -2.08
C ILE A 75 2.37 1.73 -3.22
N VAL A 76 1.75 1.27 -4.31
CA VAL A 76 2.51 0.72 -5.44
C VAL A 76 3.32 1.79 -6.17
N VAL A 77 2.81 3.02 -6.30
CA VAL A 77 3.57 4.13 -6.89
C VAL A 77 4.75 4.51 -6.02
N VAL A 78 4.52 4.65 -4.71
CA VAL A 78 5.54 5.05 -3.72
C VAL A 78 6.65 4.00 -3.62
N GLU A 79 6.31 2.71 -3.57
CA GLU A 79 7.30 1.63 -3.55
C GLU A 79 8.09 1.49 -4.86
N ALA A 80 7.49 1.85 -6.00
CA ALA A 80 8.11 1.67 -7.30
C ALA A 80 8.98 2.85 -7.74
N PHE A 81 8.60 4.08 -7.40
CA PHE A 81 9.20 5.30 -7.95
C PHE A 81 9.87 6.22 -6.94
N ILE A 82 9.61 6.04 -5.65
CA ILE A 82 10.20 6.89 -4.61
C ILE A 82 11.12 6.05 -3.75
N ASP A 83 12.40 6.40 -3.74
CA ASP A 83 13.40 5.69 -2.95
C ASP A 83 13.02 5.70 -1.46
N ASN A 84 13.34 4.60 -0.79
CA ASN A 84 13.19 4.44 0.66
C ASN A 84 14.59 4.55 1.32
N PRO A 85 15.15 5.76 1.46
CA PRO A 85 16.53 5.95 1.92
C PRO A 85 16.75 5.46 3.35
N ASP A 86 15.69 5.45 4.17
CA ASP A 86 15.76 5.01 5.56
C ASP A 86 15.45 3.51 5.74
N ASN A 87 15.26 2.77 4.64
CA ASN A 87 14.90 1.35 4.62
C ASN A 87 13.76 1.00 5.59
N CYS A 88 12.76 1.89 5.66
CA CYS A 88 11.60 1.71 6.51
C CYS A 88 10.84 0.44 6.11
N LYS A 89 10.51 -0.41 7.10
CA LYS A 89 9.78 -1.67 6.86
C LYS A 89 8.34 -1.48 6.40
N PHE A 90 7.74 -0.35 6.72
CA PHE A 90 6.33 -0.05 6.42
C PHE A 90 6.24 1.15 5.48
N VAL A 91 5.37 1.04 4.47
CA VAL A 91 5.08 2.14 3.56
C VAL A 91 4.22 3.16 4.28
N ILE A 92 4.76 4.35 4.49
CA ILE A 92 4.04 5.48 5.06
C ILE A 92 4.19 6.64 4.09
N TYR A 93 3.07 7.16 3.60
CA TYR A 93 3.03 8.26 2.65
C TYR A 93 2.00 9.33 3.03
N ILE A 94 2.19 10.52 2.47
CA ILE A 94 1.24 11.64 2.52
C ILE A 94 0.91 12.14 1.12
N TYR A 95 -0.27 12.75 0.99
CA TYR A 95 -0.66 13.54 -0.17
C TYR A 95 -0.28 14.99 0.07
N ILE A 96 0.46 15.58 -0.87
CA ILE A 96 0.96 16.96 -0.75
C ILE A 96 -0.20 17.95 -0.89
N ASP A 97 -1.08 17.73 -1.87
CA ASP A 97 -2.27 18.55 -2.12
C ASP A 97 -3.47 18.24 -1.21
N GLY A 98 -3.41 17.14 -0.45
CA GLY A 98 -4.51 16.66 0.39
C GLY A 98 -5.62 15.90 -0.37
N ASP A 99 -5.54 15.80 -1.70
CA ASP A 99 -6.47 15.03 -2.52
C ASP A 99 -6.03 13.56 -2.64
N LYS A 100 -6.81 12.67 -2.02
CA LYS A 100 -6.57 11.23 -2.05
C LYS A 100 -6.80 10.58 -3.42
N GLN A 101 -7.43 11.29 -4.35
CA GLN A 101 -7.66 10.82 -5.73
C GLN A 101 -6.49 11.16 -6.65
N ASN A 102 -5.67 12.16 -6.29
CA ASN A 102 -4.46 12.50 -7.02
C ASN A 102 -3.30 11.61 -6.55
N ASN A 103 -2.98 10.59 -7.34
CA ASN A 103 -1.97 9.58 -7.01
C ASN A 103 -0.74 9.68 -7.91
N ASP A 104 -0.52 10.84 -8.52
CA ASP A 104 0.73 11.13 -9.22
C ASP A 104 1.89 11.03 -8.23
N VAL A 105 3.01 10.43 -8.64
CA VAL A 105 4.24 10.33 -7.83
C VAL A 105 4.65 11.68 -7.25
N LYS A 106 4.46 12.78 -8.00
CA LYS A 106 4.80 14.14 -7.54
C LYS A 106 3.89 14.65 -6.43
N ASN A 107 2.72 14.05 -6.25
CA ASN A 107 1.79 14.37 -5.17
C ASN A 107 1.99 13.47 -3.94
N LEU A 108 2.86 12.47 -4.02
CA LEU A 108 3.12 11.50 -2.97
C LEU A 108 4.51 11.70 -2.39
N MET A 109 4.65 11.51 -1.08
CA MET A 109 5.95 11.59 -0.41
C MET A 109 6.04 10.53 0.69
N TRP A 110 7.20 9.86 0.78
CA TRP A 110 7.53 8.97 1.89
C TRP A 110 7.65 9.73 3.20
N VAL A 111 7.18 9.12 4.28
CA VAL A 111 7.27 9.66 5.63
C VAL A 111 7.93 8.65 6.55
N LYS A 112 8.86 9.10 7.38
CA LYS A 112 9.66 8.23 8.25
C LYS A 112 8.89 7.70 9.46
N ASP A 113 7.99 8.52 10.02
CA ASP A 113 7.30 8.24 11.28
C ASP A 113 5.78 8.48 11.14
N PRO A 114 4.93 7.54 11.58
CA PRO A 114 3.48 7.75 11.72
C PRO A 114 3.08 9.05 12.43
N LYS A 115 3.89 9.54 13.38
CA LYS A 115 3.66 10.81 14.09
C LYS A 115 3.77 12.00 13.16
N GLN A 116 4.75 12.01 12.26
CA GLN A 116 4.92 13.08 11.28
C GLN A 116 3.72 13.13 10.32
N ARG A 117 3.31 11.97 9.82
CA ARG A 117 2.09 11.83 9.01
C ARG A 117 0.86 12.38 9.74
N SER A 118 0.69 12.01 11.01
CA SER A 118 -0.44 12.48 11.82
C SER A 118 -0.43 14.00 12.03
N ARG A 119 0.75 14.62 12.22
CA ARG A 119 0.88 16.07 12.35
C ARG A 119 0.50 16.80 11.06
N GLN A 120 0.96 16.31 9.92
CA GLN A 120 0.64 16.89 8.61
C GLN A 120 -0.85 16.73 8.26
N LEU A 121 -1.44 15.56 8.52
CA LEU A 121 -2.88 15.36 8.33
C LEU A 121 -3.72 16.29 9.23
N LYS A 122 -3.28 16.57 10.45
CA LYS A 122 -3.92 17.56 11.33
C LYS A 122 -3.76 18.99 10.82
N ALA A 123 -2.60 19.32 10.25
CA ALA A 123 -2.35 20.65 9.67
C ALA A 123 -3.19 20.90 8.41
N GLN A 124 -3.53 19.84 7.66
CA GLN A 124 -4.39 19.89 6.47
C GLN A 124 -5.89 19.94 6.81
N GLN A 125 -6.30 19.65 8.06
CA GLN A 125 -7.69 19.77 8.46
C GLN A 125 -8.06 21.24 8.74
N PRO A 126 -9.17 21.76 8.18
CA PRO A 126 -9.69 23.04 8.60
C PRO A 126 -10.04 23.00 10.09
N LYS A 127 -9.72 24.08 10.83
CA LYS A 127 -9.86 24.20 12.29
C LYS A 127 -11.27 23.92 12.85
N SER A 128 -12.28 23.75 12.00
CA SER A 128 -13.68 23.52 12.36
C SER A 128 -14.06 22.08 12.71
N GLN A 129 -13.15 21.09 12.63
CA GLN A 129 -13.47 19.67 12.87
C GLN A 129 -12.53 18.91 13.83
N MET A 130 -11.94 19.58 14.84
CA MET A 130 -11.13 18.87 15.85
C MET A 130 -12.02 18.02 16.77
N VAL A 131 -12.08 16.71 16.52
CA VAL A 131 -12.50 15.70 17.51
C VAL A 131 -11.25 14.99 18.05
N PRO A 132 -11.10 14.77 19.37
CA PRO A 132 -9.89 14.18 19.93
C PRO A 132 -9.72 12.72 19.48
N ILE A 133 -8.72 12.45 18.64
CA ILE A 133 -8.29 11.10 18.29
C ILE A 133 -7.50 10.52 19.47
N LYS A 134 -8.10 9.58 20.21
CA LYS A 134 -7.39 8.72 21.17
C LYS A 134 -6.60 7.67 20.36
N PHE A 135 -5.29 7.83 20.27
CA PHE A 135 -4.41 6.77 19.80
C PHE A 135 -4.23 5.74 20.92
N LYS A 136 -4.70 4.49 20.72
CA LYS A 136 -4.24 3.35 21.52
C LYS A 136 -2.80 3.07 21.13
N GLN A 137 -1.87 3.34 22.04
CA GLN A 137 -0.50 2.84 21.95
C GLN A 137 -0.55 1.31 22.13
N SER A 138 0.04 0.57 21.20
CA SER A 138 0.54 -0.78 21.47
C SER A 138 1.76 -0.99 20.59
N CYS A 139 2.92 -0.84 21.21
CA CYS A 139 4.22 -1.32 20.77
C CYS A 139 5.10 -1.39 22.03
N ASP A 140 4.72 -2.23 22.99
CA ASP A 140 5.66 -2.66 24.03
C ASP A 140 6.13 -4.07 23.65
N ASN A 141 7.37 -4.11 23.18
CA ASN A 141 8.19 -5.31 23.21
C ASN A 141 8.57 -5.54 24.67
N THR A 142 8.12 -6.64 25.27
CA THR A 142 8.77 -7.16 26.46
C THR A 142 9.33 -8.53 26.16
N SER A 143 10.64 -8.58 26.30
CA SER A 143 11.54 -9.73 26.30
C SER A 143 10.97 -10.96 27.01
N ASN A 144 11.15 -12.08 26.34
CA ASN A 144 10.96 -13.43 26.85
C ASN A 144 12.01 -13.70 27.94
N THR A 145 11.61 -13.63 29.20
CA THR A 145 12.34 -14.15 30.37
C THR A 145 11.32 -14.61 31.40
N ASP A 146 11.58 -15.79 31.96
CA ASP A 146 11.00 -16.36 33.19
C ASP A 146 9.60 -16.99 33.13
N ILE A 147 9.56 -18.29 32.79
CA ILE A 147 8.64 -19.23 33.43
C ILE A 147 9.48 -20.27 34.18
N GLN A 148 9.71 -19.99 35.46
CA GLN A 148 10.03 -20.97 36.49
C GLN A 148 8.95 -20.83 37.57
N ASN A 149 8.34 -21.97 37.89
CA ASN A 149 7.63 -22.28 39.13
C ASN A 149 6.26 -21.61 39.40
N GLN A 150 5.20 -22.42 39.32
CA GLN A 150 4.39 -22.82 40.49
C GLN A 150 3.20 -23.69 40.06
N ILE A 151 3.30 -25.01 40.26
CA ILE A 151 2.16 -25.85 40.64
C ILE A 151 2.65 -26.67 41.84
N GLN A 152 2.14 -26.33 43.02
CA GLN A 152 2.02 -27.24 44.16
C GLN A 152 0.78 -28.12 43.95
#